data_AF-A0A7C9ERH3-F1
#
_entry.id   AF-A0A7C9ERH3-F1
#
_cell.length_a   1.000
_cell.length_b   1.000
_cell.length_c   1.000
_cell.angle_alpha   90.00
_cell.angle_beta   90.00
_cell.angle_gamma   90.00
#
_symmetry.space_group_name_H-M   'P 1'
#
loop_
_entity.id
_entity.type
_entity.pdbx_description
1 polymer ?
#
loop_
_entity_poly.entity_id
_entity_poly.type
_entity_poly.pdbx_seq_one_letter_code
_entity_poly.pdbx_strand_id
1 'polypeptide(L)'
;MGLARKKRKICPKVGRPESRDRISSLPDEILGQILSFLPTKYAVATSALSSRWRNLYKLTTSLDFDDSASFKSHKGLNIIRRNTRFRQFVDSILARFEQSNVTKFRLKCGKNNFDNSLISYWIKGACSHEISELELSIHTCVPYRLPLQLYLLTCQNLTVLKLDSNFEVDIPDSVSFPCLKVLVLKEIKLSTDSSLNAILPRCPLLEELVIEGCDIAEGKVCITNPLLRRLTLDDGLSAPLDQLNGTVVYFDTPNLIYLKYCKCLLHRCRVRDLTALVEAYIEICFNDDDFDEPEDLCDAMLSFIIGVSNCELLYLSGQCLEALTSGEFELPIFQKLMRLELGVGCDVSWNDVLLDFLNNSPRLEYLIFEEVAQCLQIYPLICMDSFPFLSFSLHLPPPPLVLYLCRGSSDSMPLTMNQMIACFMMKRCLHVLSRG
;
A
#
# COMPACT_ATOMS: atom_id res chain seq x y z
N MET A 1 61.46 -3.07 63.21
CA MET A 1 61.58 -2.15 62.07
C MET A 1 60.27 -2.15 61.30
N GLY A 2 59.53 -1.03 61.33
CA GLY A 2 58.23 -0.91 60.67
C GLY A 2 58.36 -0.59 59.18
N LEU A 3 57.52 -1.22 58.36
CA LEU A 3 57.34 -0.83 56.96
C LEU A 3 55.90 -0.33 56.77
N ALA A 4 55.80 0.97 56.50
CA ALA A 4 54.57 1.70 56.31
C ALA A 4 53.82 1.24 55.05
N ARG A 5 52.53 0.90 55.20
CA ARG A 5 51.59 0.72 54.09
C ARG A 5 51.25 2.08 53.45
N LYS A 6 51.71 2.30 52.23
CA LYS A 6 51.41 3.47 51.40
C LYS A 6 49.92 3.43 50.97
N LYS A 7 49.06 4.26 51.57
CA LYS A 7 47.66 4.45 51.11
C LYS A 7 47.67 5.20 49.78
N ARG A 8 47.14 4.58 48.72
CA ARG A 8 46.83 5.27 47.45
C ARG A 8 45.58 6.13 47.66
N LYS A 9 45.72 7.45 47.50
CA LYS A 9 44.61 8.42 47.44
C LYS A 9 43.73 8.08 46.23
N ILE A 10 42.45 7.77 46.49
CA ILE A 10 41.41 7.69 45.47
C ILE A 10 41.00 9.13 45.16
N CYS A 11 41.22 9.59 43.93
CA CYS A 11 40.71 10.89 43.49
C CYS A 11 39.17 10.83 43.41
N PRO A 12 38.45 11.91 43.78
CA PRO A 12 37.00 11.94 43.61
C PRO A 12 36.68 11.91 42.12
N LYS A 13 35.83 10.97 41.71
CA LYS A 13 35.23 11.03 40.37
C LYS A 13 34.40 12.31 40.31
N VAL A 14 34.86 13.27 39.50
CA VAL A 14 34.06 14.44 39.13
C VAL A 14 32.79 13.90 38.46
N GLY A 15 31.65 14.11 39.11
CA GLY A 15 30.36 13.70 38.59
C GLY A 15 30.11 14.39 37.26
N ARG A 16 30.06 13.61 36.18
CA ARG A 16 29.42 14.05 34.93
C ARG A 16 27.98 14.39 35.31
N PRO A 17 27.43 15.56 34.93
CA PRO A 17 26.03 15.86 35.25
C PRO A 17 25.21 14.72 34.67
N GLU A 18 24.45 14.04 35.54
CA GLU A 18 23.53 12.99 35.13
C GLU A 18 22.64 13.61 34.06
N SER A 19 22.83 13.20 32.81
CA SER A 19 21.85 13.42 31.77
C SER A 19 20.62 12.66 32.23
N ARG A 20 19.74 13.33 32.99
CA ARG A 20 18.51 12.75 33.52
C ARG A 20 17.84 12.02 32.37
N ASP A 21 17.66 10.72 32.54
CA ASP A 21 16.96 9.91 31.56
C ASP A 21 15.53 10.43 31.47
N ARG A 22 15.27 11.20 30.40
CA ARG A 22 13.99 11.87 30.15
C ARG A 22 12.88 10.84 29.96
N ILE A 23 13.18 9.65 29.44
CA ILE A 23 12.20 8.60 29.23
C ILE A 23 11.76 8.02 30.58
N SER A 24 12.72 7.78 31.48
CA SER A 24 12.43 7.35 32.86
C SER A 24 11.68 8.39 33.69
N SER A 25 11.49 9.63 33.21
CA SER A 25 10.69 10.66 33.89
C SER A 25 9.23 10.75 33.41
N LEU A 26 8.88 10.10 32.30
CA LEU A 26 7.51 10.12 31.76
C LEU A 26 6.55 9.32 32.64
N PRO A 27 5.24 9.65 32.71
CA PRO A 27 4.22 8.81 33.35
C PRO A 27 4.06 7.44 32.67
N ASP A 28 3.57 6.44 33.41
CA ASP A 28 3.42 5.06 32.91
C ASP A 28 2.44 4.99 31.73
N GLU A 29 1.41 5.84 31.71
CA GLU A 29 0.43 5.95 30.64
C GLU A 29 1.06 6.41 29.32
N ILE A 30 1.96 7.39 29.41
CA ILE A 30 2.71 7.89 28.24
C ILE A 30 3.70 6.83 27.75
N LEU A 31 4.35 6.11 28.67
CA LEU A 31 5.19 4.97 28.30
C LEU A 31 4.38 3.87 27.62
N GLY A 32 3.18 3.57 28.10
CA GLY A 32 2.24 2.63 27.46
C GLY A 32 1.85 3.06 26.04
N GLN A 33 1.58 4.34 25.82
CA GLN A 33 1.33 4.90 24.49
C GLN A 33 2.56 4.77 23.59
N ILE A 34 3.76 5.10 24.08
CA ILE A 34 5.02 4.92 23.32
C ILE A 34 5.20 3.46 22.93
N LEU A 35 4.96 2.53 23.86
CA LEU A 35 5.05 1.09 23.61
C LEU A 35 4.01 0.60 22.59
N SER A 36 2.87 1.29 22.44
CA SER A 36 1.81 0.94 21.47
C SER A 36 2.20 1.22 20.01
N PHE A 37 3.28 1.96 19.77
CA PHE A 37 3.87 2.12 18.43
C PHE A 37 4.86 1.02 18.07
N LEU A 38 5.16 0.10 19.00
CA LEU A 38 6.11 -0.98 18.79
C LEU A 38 5.36 -2.29 18.54
N PRO A 39 5.91 -3.19 17.69
CA PRO A 39 5.48 -4.58 17.67
C PRO A 39 5.47 -5.17 19.07
N THR A 40 4.45 -5.97 19.41
CA THR A 40 4.20 -6.45 20.79
C THR A 40 5.42 -7.14 21.39
N LYS A 41 6.19 -7.85 20.56
CA LYS A 41 7.45 -8.49 20.96
C LYS A 41 8.44 -7.49 21.57
N TYR A 42 8.63 -6.33 20.95
CA TYR A 42 9.55 -5.31 21.42
C TYR A 42 8.98 -4.59 22.64
N ALA A 43 7.68 -4.32 22.66
CA ALA A 43 7.02 -3.78 23.84
C ALA A 43 7.23 -4.67 25.07
N VAL A 44 7.03 -5.99 24.94
CA VAL A 44 7.30 -6.97 26.00
C VAL A 44 8.79 -7.04 26.34
N ALA A 45 9.70 -6.95 25.37
CA ALA A 45 11.14 -6.98 25.62
C ALA A 45 11.63 -5.82 26.50
N THR A 46 10.93 -4.68 26.51
CA THR A 46 11.25 -3.57 27.41
C THR A 46 11.10 -3.93 28.90
N SER A 47 10.37 -5.01 29.23
CA SER A 47 10.25 -5.51 30.60
C SER A 47 11.60 -5.89 31.25
N ALA A 48 12.64 -6.10 30.43
CA ALA A 48 14.00 -6.38 30.90
C ALA A 48 14.79 -5.11 31.29
N LEU A 49 14.31 -3.90 30.96
CA LEU A 49 15.04 -2.65 31.20
C LEU A 49 15.15 -2.29 32.68
N SER A 50 14.06 -2.43 33.43
CA SER A 50 14.04 -2.24 34.90
C SER A 50 12.75 -2.78 35.53
N SER A 51 12.68 -2.75 36.85
CA SER A 51 11.47 -3.15 37.61
C SER A 51 10.22 -2.36 37.19
N ARG A 52 10.37 -1.07 36.86
CA ARG A 52 9.27 -0.21 36.41
C ARG A 52 8.69 -0.70 35.07
N TRP A 53 9.56 -1.05 34.13
CA TRP A 53 9.15 -1.45 32.78
C TRP A 53 8.56 -2.85 32.71
N ARG A 54 8.70 -3.66 33.78
CA ARG A 54 8.29 -5.07 33.83
C ARG A 54 6.84 -5.29 33.38
N ASN A 55 5.95 -4.34 33.64
CA ASN A 55 4.52 -4.46 33.37
C ASN A 55 3.97 -3.36 32.43
N LEU A 56 4.79 -2.44 31.94
CA LEU A 56 4.30 -1.31 31.11
C LEU A 56 3.68 -1.76 29.80
N TYR A 57 4.15 -2.89 29.25
CA TYR A 57 3.57 -3.49 28.05
C TYR A 57 2.08 -3.85 28.21
N LYS A 58 1.56 -3.93 29.45
CA LYS A 58 0.12 -4.18 29.69
C LYS A 58 -0.75 -2.95 29.46
N LEU A 59 -0.14 -1.76 29.42
CA LEU A 59 -0.81 -0.50 29.14
C LEU A 59 -0.89 -0.20 27.63
N THR A 60 -0.39 -1.10 26.79
CA THR A 60 -0.45 -0.91 25.34
C THR A 60 -1.86 -1.07 24.82
N THR A 61 -2.27 -0.20 23.90
CA THR A 61 -3.56 -0.28 23.22
C THR A 61 -3.49 -0.97 21.86
N SER A 62 -2.29 -1.36 21.43
CA SER A 62 -2.04 -2.05 20.17
C SER A 62 -1.32 -3.37 20.37
N LEU A 63 -1.85 -4.41 19.72
CA LEU A 63 -1.24 -5.72 19.61
C LEU A 63 -0.81 -5.94 18.18
N ASP A 64 0.49 -6.12 17.95
CA ASP A 64 1.08 -6.43 16.66
C ASP A 64 1.94 -7.69 16.77
N PHE A 65 1.43 -8.76 16.18
CA PHE A 65 2.04 -10.07 16.11
C PHE A 65 2.50 -10.37 14.69
N ASP A 66 3.81 -10.50 14.50
CA ASP A 66 4.42 -10.79 13.21
C ASP A 66 5.36 -12.00 13.32
N ASP A 67 5.02 -13.09 12.64
CA ASP A 67 5.77 -14.35 12.65
C ASP A 67 7.11 -14.29 11.88
N SER A 68 7.30 -13.23 11.07
CA SER A 68 8.47 -12.97 10.25
C SER A 68 9.54 -12.17 11.00
N ALA A 69 9.10 -11.23 11.84
CA ALA A 69 9.96 -10.39 12.67
C ALA A 69 10.61 -11.17 13.84
N SER A 70 10.07 -12.36 14.16
CA SER A 70 10.18 -12.88 15.51
C SER A 70 11.20 -14.01 15.71
N PHE A 71 11.60 -14.79 14.68
CA PHE A 71 12.48 -15.95 14.92
C PHE A 71 13.48 -16.25 13.78
N LYS A 72 14.26 -15.24 13.36
CA LYS A 72 15.39 -15.46 12.43
C LYS A 72 16.26 -16.62 12.92
N SER A 73 16.49 -17.61 12.05
CA SER A 73 17.36 -18.74 12.39
C SER A 73 18.75 -18.20 12.71
N HIS A 74 19.24 -18.52 13.91
CA HIS A 74 20.61 -18.99 13.95
C HIS A 74 20.56 -20.32 13.17
N LYS A 75 21.44 -20.46 12.17
CA LYS A 75 21.48 -21.61 11.24
C LYS A 75 21.11 -22.90 12.00
N GLY A 76 19.98 -23.53 11.67
CA GLY A 76 19.60 -24.85 12.21
C GLY A 76 18.37 -24.94 13.13
N LEU A 77 17.62 -23.88 13.45
CA LEU A 77 16.33 -24.06 14.14
C LEU A 77 15.26 -24.68 13.20
N ASN A 78 14.66 -25.80 13.60
CA ASN A 78 13.51 -26.41 12.93
C ASN A 78 12.29 -25.47 13.03
N ILE A 79 11.56 -25.29 11.92
CA ILE A 79 10.33 -24.49 11.79
C ILE A 79 9.37 -24.75 12.95
N ILE A 80 9.21 -26.02 13.34
CA ILE A 80 8.35 -26.44 14.46
C ILE A 80 8.64 -25.64 15.73
N ARG A 81 9.92 -25.48 16.11
CA ARG A 81 10.29 -24.75 17.34
C ARG A 81 9.98 -23.25 17.26
N ARG A 82 10.04 -22.65 16.07
CA ARG A 82 9.66 -21.24 15.88
C ARG A 82 8.16 -21.08 16.06
N ASN A 83 7.38 -21.95 15.44
CA ASN A 83 5.93 -21.97 15.53
C ASN A 83 5.49 -22.13 16.98
N THR A 84 6.10 -23.06 17.72
CA THR A 84 5.80 -23.26 19.13
C THR A 84 6.09 -22.02 19.96
N ARG A 85 7.22 -21.33 19.73
CA ARG A 85 7.56 -20.10 20.47
C ARG A 85 6.65 -18.93 20.12
N PHE A 86 6.33 -18.75 18.84
CA PHE A 86 5.39 -17.72 18.41
C PHE A 86 4.02 -17.98 19.02
N ARG A 87 3.52 -19.21 18.93
CA ARG A 87 2.26 -19.61 19.54
C ARG A 87 2.24 -19.35 21.04
N GLN A 88 3.24 -19.84 21.77
CA GLN A 88 3.33 -19.63 23.21
C GLN A 88 3.36 -18.14 23.56
N PHE A 89 4.05 -17.33 22.75
CA PHE A 89 4.07 -15.90 22.92
C PHE A 89 2.67 -15.28 22.72
N VAL A 90 2.02 -15.52 21.58
CA VAL A 90 0.68 -15.01 21.29
C VAL A 90 -0.31 -15.48 22.37
N ASP A 91 -0.37 -16.78 22.67
CA ASP A 91 -1.25 -17.37 23.69
C ASP A 91 -1.03 -16.71 25.07
N SER A 92 0.23 -16.53 25.48
CA SER A 92 0.56 -15.95 26.79
C SER A 92 0.17 -14.47 26.92
N ILE A 93 0.10 -13.77 25.78
CA ILE A 93 -0.14 -12.35 25.70
C ILE A 93 -1.65 -12.14 25.59
N LEU A 94 -2.36 -12.87 24.72
CA LEU A 94 -3.82 -12.96 24.67
C LEU A 94 -4.47 -13.34 26.01
N ALA A 95 -3.94 -14.34 26.72
CA ALA A 95 -4.46 -14.75 28.02
C ALA A 95 -4.34 -13.66 29.12
N ARG A 96 -3.57 -12.59 28.88
CA ARG A 96 -3.37 -11.49 29.83
C ARG A 96 -4.14 -10.22 29.43
N PHE A 97 -4.83 -10.23 28.30
CA PHE A 97 -5.49 -9.05 27.74
C PHE A 97 -6.94 -8.87 28.10
N GLU A 98 -7.54 -9.81 28.83
CA GLU A 98 -8.94 -9.71 29.29
C GLU A 98 -9.25 -8.40 30.06
N GLN A 99 -8.22 -7.68 30.53
CA GLN A 99 -8.31 -6.45 31.34
C GLN A 99 -7.72 -5.20 30.64
N SER A 100 -7.43 -5.27 29.33
CA SER A 100 -6.72 -4.21 28.60
C SER A 100 -7.63 -3.42 27.64
N ASN A 101 -7.32 -2.13 27.46
CA ASN A 101 -8.02 -1.23 26.54
C ASN A 101 -7.46 -1.35 25.10
N VAL A 102 -7.27 -2.58 24.62
CA VAL A 102 -6.74 -2.80 23.27
C VAL A 102 -7.78 -2.37 22.24
N THR A 103 -7.38 -1.45 21.36
CA THR A 103 -8.21 -0.96 20.27
C THR A 103 -7.69 -1.41 18.91
N LYS A 104 -6.41 -1.81 18.82
CA LYS A 104 -5.77 -2.24 17.57
C LYS A 104 -5.21 -3.65 17.67
N PHE A 105 -5.59 -4.50 16.73
CA PHE A 105 -5.06 -5.86 16.60
C PHE A 105 -4.51 -6.10 15.19
N ARG A 106 -3.24 -6.51 15.11
CA ARG A 106 -2.54 -6.88 13.90
C ARG A 106 -1.96 -8.29 14.04
N LEU A 107 -2.25 -9.15 13.08
CA LEU A 107 -1.72 -10.51 13.00
C LEU A 107 -1.18 -10.78 11.60
N LYS A 108 0.13 -10.98 11.51
CA LYS A 108 0.84 -11.42 10.31
C LYS A 108 1.40 -12.82 10.51
N CYS A 109 0.87 -13.77 9.73
CA CYS A 109 1.19 -15.19 9.76
C CYS A 109 1.47 -15.66 8.34
N GLY A 110 2.63 -16.26 8.06
CA GLY A 110 2.87 -16.77 6.71
C GLY A 110 4.11 -17.63 6.51
N LYS A 111 5.14 -17.47 7.35
CA LYS A 111 6.39 -18.24 7.19
C LYS A 111 6.33 -19.65 7.77
N ASN A 112 5.30 -19.91 8.56
CA ASN A 112 5.28 -20.98 9.52
C ASN A 112 4.13 -21.98 9.30
N ASN A 113 3.26 -21.76 8.31
CA ASN A 113 2.12 -22.62 7.97
C ASN A 113 1.30 -23.04 9.20
N PHE A 114 0.80 -22.07 9.95
CA PHE A 114 -0.05 -22.33 11.12
C PHE A 114 -1.39 -22.94 10.69
N ASP A 115 -1.95 -23.79 11.56
CA ASP A 115 -3.29 -24.34 11.36
C ASP A 115 -4.35 -23.22 11.45
N ASN A 116 -5.31 -23.24 10.52
CA ASN A 116 -6.46 -22.34 10.50
C ASN A 116 -7.21 -22.34 11.83
N SER A 117 -7.30 -23.49 12.53
CA SER A 117 -7.98 -23.56 13.82
C SER A 117 -7.32 -22.67 14.90
N LEU A 118 -5.98 -22.62 14.89
CA LEU A 118 -5.18 -21.82 15.82
C LEU A 118 -5.31 -20.33 15.50
N ILE A 119 -5.27 -19.98 14.21
CA ILE A 119 -5.48 -18.62 13.74
C ILE A 119 -6.87 -18.12 14.15
N SER A 120 -7.91 -18.94 13.92
CA SER A 120 -9.29 -18.62 14.34
C SER A 120 -9.39 -18.37 15.85
N TYR A 121 -8.67 -19.16 16.64
CA TYR A 121 -8.60 -18.98 18.10
C TYR A 121 -7.97 -17.62 18.48
N TRP A 122 -6.86 -17.24 17.85
CA TRP A 122 -6.22 -15.94 18.11
C TRP A 122 -7.09 -14.77 17.71
N ILE A 123 -7.70 -14.82 16.52
CA ILE A 123 -8.57 -13.73 16.06
C ILE A 123 -9.80 -13.64 16.97
N LYS A 124 -10.41 -14.76 17.35
CA LYS A 124 -11.54 -14.77 18.29
C LYS A 124 -11.18 -14.18 19.65
N GLY A 125 -9.99 -14.49 20.18
CA GLY A 125 -9.51 -13.94 21.44
C GLY A 125 -9.23 -12.43 21.37
N ALA A 126 -8.94 -11.88 20.19
CA ALA A 126 -8.82 -10.45 19.99
C ALA A 126 -10.18 -9.76 19.81
N CYS A 127 -11.07 -10.39 19.03
CA CYS A 127 -12.40 -9.88 18.70
C CYS A 127 -13.42 -9.97 19.85
N SER A 128 -13.10 -10.62 20.98
CA SER A 128 -13.90 -10.53 22.19
C SER A 128 -13.83 -9.15 22.89
N HIS A 129 -13.07 -8.21 22.32
CA HIS A 129 -12.89 -6.85 22.80
C HIS A 129 -13.44 -5.83 21.79
N GLU A 130 -13.68 -4.60 22.25
CA GLU A 130 -14.15 -3.48 21.44
C GLU A 130 -13.02 -2.90 20.55
N ILE A 131 -12.45 -3.71 19.67
CA ILE A 131 -11.38 -3.26 18.78
C ILE A 131 -11.94 -2.33 17.69
N SER A 132 -11.19 -1.28 17.37
CA SER A 132 -11.49 -0.32 16.32
C SER A 132 -10.65 -0.52 15.06
N GLU A 133 -9.52 -1.23 15.16
CA GLU A 133 -8.64 -1.54 14.03
C GLU A 133 -8.26 -3.02 14.01
N LEU A 134 -8.55 -3.68 12.88
CA LEU A 134 -8.21 -5.09 12.63
C LEU A 134 -7.38 -5.20 11.35
N GLU A 135 -6.17 -5.74 11.47
CA GLU A 135 -5.27 -6.02 10.34
C GLU A 135 -4.84 -7.49 10.37
N LEU A 136 -5.18 -8.23 9.31
CA LEU A 136 -4.87 -9.64 9.17
C LEU A 136 -4.13 -9.87 7.85
N SER A 137 -2.94 -10.46 7.93
CA SER A 137 -2.11 -10.85 6.78
C SER A 137 -1.76 -12.33 6.94
N ILE A 138 -2.44 -13.21 6.21
CA ILE A 138 -2.44 -14.66 6.48
C ILE A 138 -2.09 -15.44 5.22
N HIS A 139 -0.83 -15.86 5.13
CA HIS A 139 -0.33 -16.69 4.03
C HIS A 139 -0.27 -18.17 4.46
N THR A 140 -1.38 -18.88 4.31
CA THR A 140 -1.46 -20.33 4.55
C THR A 140 -1.38 -21.11 3.24
N CYS A 141 -0.97 -22.38 3.28
CA CYS A 141 -0.94 -23.23 2.08
C CYS A 141 -2.33 -23.53 1.49
N VAL A 142 -3.38 -23.37 2.29
CA VAL A 142 -4.79 -23.51 1.89
C VAL A 142 -5.53 -22.20 2.17
N PRO A 143 -6.50 -21.81 1.33
CA PRO A 143 -7.33 -20.64 1.58
C PRO A 143 -7.94 -20.65 2.98
N TYR A 144 -7.83 -19.53 3.68
CA TYR A 144 -8.38 -19.34 5.01
C TYR A 144 -9.78 -18.73 4.91
N ARG A 145 -10.80 -19.51 5.28
CA ARG A 145 -12.16 -18.99 5.41
C ARG A 145 -12.31 -18.21 6.71
N LEU A 146 -12.58 -16.92 6.61
CA LEU A 146 -12.83 -16.07 7.77
C LEU A 146 -14.09 -16.54 8.51
N PRO A 147 -14.00 -16.94 9.80
CA PRO A 147 -15.16 -17.41 10.53
C PRO A 147 -16.26 -16.35 10.65
N LEU A 148 -17.51 -16.74 10.35
CA LEU A 148 -18.67 -15.86 10.41
C LEU A 148 -18.85 -15.13 11.75
N GLN A 149 -18.42 -15.77 12.84
CA GLN A 149 -18.47 -15.23 14.19
C GLN A 149 -17.63 -13.95 14.37
N LEU A 150 -16.59 -13.77 13.56
CA LEU A 150 -15.76 -12.57 13.58
C LEU A 150 -16.52 -11.34 13.09
N TYR A 151 -17.38 -11.52 12.08
CA TYR A 151 -18.24 -10.43 11.59
C TYR A 151 -19.29 -9.99 12.60
N LEU A 152 -19.67 -10.87 13.53
CA LEU A 152 -20.72 -10.56 14.50
C LEU A 152 -20.17 -9.87 15.76
N LEU A 153 -18.91 -10.14 16.11
CA LEU A 153 -18.30 -9.67 17.36
C LEU A 153 -17.60 -8.31 17.22
N THR A 154 -17.14 -7.97 16.03
CA THR A 154 -16.12 -6.91 15.85
C THR A 154 -16.64 -5.67 15.13
N CYS A 155 -17.79 -5.75 14.46
CA CYS A 155 -18.12 -4.80 13.39
C CYS A 155 -18.72 -3.46 13.83
N GLN A 156 -19.19 -3.34 15.08
CA GLN A 156 -19.86 -2.11 15.54
C GLN A 156 -18.91 -0.93 15.76
N ASN A 157 -17.69 -1.21 16.23
CA ASN A 157 -16.68 -0.18 16.53
C ASN A 157 -15.54 -0.14 15.50
N LEU A 158 -15.57 -1.03 14.50
CA LEU A 158 -14.49 -1.18 13.54
C LEU A 158 -14.44 0.04 12.60
N THR A 159 -13.32 0.75 12.67
CA THR A 159 -13.01 1.91 11.82
C THR A 159 -12.02 1.56 10.71
N VAL A 160 -11.16 0.56 10.94
CA VAL A 160 -10.16 0.08 9.98
C VAL A 160 -10.22 -1.44 9.88
N LEU A 161 -10.43 -1.95 8.67
CA LEU A 161 -10.36 -3.36 8.35
C LEU A 161 -9.35 -3.55 7.22
N LYS A 162 -8.29 -4.31 7.49
CA LYS A 162 -7.28 -4.68 6.49
C LYS A 162 -7.15 -6.19 6.43
N LEU A 163 -7.46 -6.76 5.28
CA LEU A 163 -7.33 -8.18 5.00
C LEU A 163 -6.36 -8.35 3.85
N ASP A 164 -5.38 -9.23 4.06
CA ASP A 164 -4.28 -9.46 3.13
C ASP A 164 -3.98 -10.98 3.03
N SER A 165 -3.97 -11.47 1.79
CA SER A 165 -3.65 -12.82 1.35
C SER A 165 -4.59 -13.95 1.72
N ASN A 166 -4.88 -14.77 0.69
CA ASN A 166 -5.47 -16.11 0.73
C ASN A 166 -6.73 -16.27 1.60
N PHE A 167 -7.48 -15.18 1.80
CA PHE A 167 -8.76 -15.23 2.49
C PHE A 167 -9.87 -15.57 1.50
N GLU A 168 -10.76 -16.44 1.94
CA GLU A 168 -12.08 -16.59 1.34
C GLU A 168 -13.09 -15.95 2.29
N VAL A 169 -13.74 -14.89 1.79
CA VAL A 169 -14.60 -14.01 2.58
C VAL A 169 -16.05 -14.23 2.15
N ASP A 170 -16.85 -14.71 3.09
CA ASP A 170 -18.29 -14.85 2.97
C ASP A 170 -18.95 -14.03 4.07
N ILE A 171 -19.51 -12.86 3.73
CA ILE A 171 -20.10 -11.88 4.65
C ILE A 171 -21.63 -12.00 4.57
N PRO A 172 -22.28 -12.66 5.55
CA PRO A 172 -23.74 -12.84 5.54
C PRO A 172 -24.44 -11.50 5.57
N ASP A 173 -25.53 -11.33 4.82
CA ASP A 173 -26.28 -10.05 4.67
C ASP A 173 -26.59 -9.31 5.97
N SER A 174 -26.72 -10.01 7.09
CA SER A 174 -27.04 -9.45 8.40
C SER A 174 -25.93 -8.61 9.06
N VAL A 175 -24.69 -8.71 8.57
CA VAL A 175 -23.54 -7.96 9.11
C VAL A 175 -23.56 -6.51 8.59
N SER A 176 -23.09 -5.53 9.35
CA SER A 176 -22.83 -4.20 8.81
C SER A 176 -21.61 -3.60 9.48
N PHE A 177 -20.95 -2.68 8.78
CA PHE A 177 -19.75 -2.01 9.26
C PHE A 177 -20.02 -0.50 9.38
N PRO A 178 -20.89 -0.09 10.33
CA PRO A 178 -21.44 1.27 10.39
C PRO A 178 -20.36 2.34 10.62
N CYS A 179 -19.27 1.99 11.30
CA CYS A 179 -18.20 2.92 11.67
C CYS A 179 -16.97 2.82 10.75
N LEU A 180 -16.99 1.96 9.73
CA LEU A 180 -15.81 1.64 8.94
C LEU A 180 -15.45 2.78 7.99
N LYS A 181 -14.22 3.26 8.13
CA LYS A 181 -13.64 4.35 7.36
C LYS A 181 -12.58 3.89 6.38
N VAL A 182 -11.86 2.83 6.70
CA VAL A 182 -10.78 2.29 5.87
C VAL A 182 -11.01 0.80 5.64
N LEU A 183 -11.16 0.42 4.38
CA LEU A 183 -11.26 -0.97 3.95
C LEU A 183 -10.13 -1.29 2.98
N VAL A 184 -9.27 -2.23 3.36
CA VAL A 184 -8.18 -2.74 2.52
C VAL A 184 -8.39 -4.23 2.31
N LEU A 185 -8.51 -4.65 1.05
CA LEU A 185 -8.64 -6.03 0.62
C LEU A 185 -7.51 -6.31 -0.37
N LYS A 186 -6.61 -7.23 -0.01
CA LYS A 186 -5.50 -7.65 -0.88
C LYS A 186 -5.51 -9.16 -1.06
N GLU A 187 -5.46 -9.63 -2.30
CA GLU A 187 -5.45 -11.05 -2.66
C GLU A 187 -6.60 -11.84 -1.99
N ILE A 188 -7.79 -11.23 -1.95
CA ILE A 188 -8.99 -11.80 -1.32
C ILE A 188 -9.88 -12.44 -2.38
N LYS A 189 -10.39 -13.64 -2.09
CA LYS A 189 -11.46 -14.28 -2.84
C LYS A 189 -12.81 -13.98 -2.21
N LEU A 190 -13.64 -13.21 -2.91
CA LEU A 190 -15.01 -12.92 -2.49
C LEU A 190 -15.96 -14.00 -3.01
N SER A 191 -16.89 -14.50 -2.19
CA SER A 191 -17.98 -15.33 -2.68
C SER A 191 -18.93 -14.51 -3.57
N THR A 192 -19.71 -15.17 -4.45
CA THR A 192 -20.69 -14.50 -5.32
C THR A 192 -21.68 -13.64 -4.54
N ASP A 193 -22.10 -14.12 -3.36
CA ASP A 193 -23.04 -13.43 -2.48
C ASP A 193 -22.37 -12.30 -1.67
N SER A 194 -21.04 -12.30 -1.59
CA SER A 194 -20.21 -11.30 -0.89
C SER A 194 -19.46 -10.38 -1.85
N SER A 195 -20.03 -10.13 -3.03
CA SER A 195 -19.47 -9.18 -3.99
C SER A 195 -19.27 -7.79 -3.38
N LEU A 196 -18.39 -6.98 -3.96
CA LEU A 196 -18.17 -5.59 -3.52
C LEU A 196 -19.46 -4.77 -3.51
N ASN A 197 -20.38 -5.05 -4.43
CA ASN A 197 -21.69 -4.39 -4.46
C ASN A 197 -22.55 -4.70 -3.23
N ALA A 198 -22.36 -5.87 -2.61
CA ALA A 198 -23.04 -6.22 -1.37
C ALA A 198 -22.36 -5.54 -0.17
N ILE A 199 -21.02 -5.47 -0.16
CA ILE A 199 -20.24 -4.97 0.98
C ILE A 199 -20.27 -3.44 1.08
N LEU A 200 -20.06 -2.71 -0.03
CA LEU A 200 -19.89 -1.26 -0.02
C LEU A 200 -21.10 -0.49 0.57
N PRO A 201 -22.36 -0.84 0.27
CA PRO A 201 -23.52 -0.18 0.89
C PRO A 201 -23.59 -0.37 2.41
N ARG A 202 -22.89 -1.36 2.96
CA ARG A 202 -22.87 -1.70 4.40
C ARG A 202 -21.76 -0.96 5.15
N CYS A 203 -21.00 -0.11 4.45
CA CYS A 203 -19.90 0.71 4.96
C CYS A 203 -20.20 2.21 4.69
N PRO A 204 -21.22 2.81 5.35
CA PRO A 204 -21.71 4.14 5.00
C PRO A 204 -20.71 5.28 5.27
N LEU A 205 -19.73 5.07 6.15
CA LEU A 205 -18.72 6.06 6.53
C LEU A 205 -17.35 5.85 5.86
N LEU A 206 -17.29 5.06 4.77
CA LEU A 206 -16.05 4.68 4.11
C LEU A 206 -15.37 5.90 3.46
N GLU A 207 -14.15 6.22 3.93
CA GLU A 207 -13.31 7.31 3.44
C GLU A 207 -12.19 6.79 2.50
N GLU A 208 -11.73 5.55 2.70
CA GLU A 208 -10.66 4.92 1.92
C GLU A 208 -10.98 3.45 1.58
N LEU A 209 -10.82 3.11 0.30
CA LEU A 209 -10.98 1.76 -0.24
C LEU A 209 -9.75 1.35 -1.04
N VAL A 210 -9.16 0.21 -0.69
CA VAL A 210 -8.04 -0.40 -1.42
C VAL A 210 -8.43 -1.83 -1.77
N ILE A 211 -8.35 -2.17 -3.05
CA ILE A 211 -8.62 -3.50 -3.58
C ILE A 211 -7.47 -3.87 -4.51
N GLU A 212 -6.69 -4.87 -4.13
CA GLU A 212 -5.51 -5.30 -4.89
C GLU A 212 -5.54 -6.82 -5.08
N GLY A 213 -5.42 -7.32 -6.31
CA GLY A 213 -5.34 -8.77 -6.58
C GLY A 213 -6.56 -9.59 -6.14
N CYS A 214 -7.72 -8.96 -6.00
CA CYS A 214 -8.95 -9.63 -5.58
C CYS A 214 -9.69 -10.27 -6.76
N ASP A 215 -10.19 -11.50 -6.54
CA ASP A 215 -11.12 -12.16 -7.45
C ASP A 215 -12.51 -11.56 -7.25
N ILE A 216 -12.83 -10.54 -8.05
CA ILE A 216 -14.13 -9.89 -8.05
C ILE A 216 -14.96 -10.60 -9.12
N ALA A 217 -15.85 -11.49 -8.67
CA ALA A 217 -16.72 -12.30 -9.51
C ALA A 217 -17.35 -11.52 -10.69
N GLU A 218 -17.53 -12.23 -11.81
CA GLU A 218 -18.03 -11.70 -13.08
C GLU A 218 -19.24 -10.76 -12.90
N GLY A 219 -19.12 -9.53 -13.37
CA GLY A 219 -20.27 -8.61 -13.46
C GLY A 219 -19.96 -7.13 -13.28
N LYS A 220 -21.02 -6.36 -12.99
CA LYS A 220 -20.93 -4.90 -12.84
C LYS A 220 -20.53 -4.52 -11.42
N VAL A 221 -19.38 -3.90 -11.21
CA VAL A 221 -18.95 -3.35 -9.92
C VAL A 221 -19.29 -1.86 -9.88
N CYS A 222 -20.20 -1.48 -8.98
CA CYS A 222 -20.56 -0.09 -8.74
C CYS A 222 -19.88 0.40 -7.46
N ILE A 223 -18.91 1.29 -7.60
CA ILE A 223 -18.33 1.97 -6.44
C ILE A 223 -19.05 3.31 -6.29
N THR A 224 -20.07 3.29 -5.42
CA THR A 224 -20.88 4.45 -5.06
C THR A 224 -20.74 4.68 -3.55
N ASN A 225 -19.99 5.70 -3.15
CA ASN A 225 -19.97 6.15 -1.76
C ASN A 225 -19.63 7.65 -1.70
N PRO A 226 -20.53 8.49 -1.18
CA PRO A 226 -20.35 9.94 -1.20
C PRO A 226 -19.24 10.43 -0.27
N LEU A 227 -18.80 9.63 0.71
CA LEU A 227 -17.70 9.99 1.63
C LEU A 227 -16.35 9.44 1.19
N LEU A 228 -16.30 8.63 0.14
CA LEU A 228 -15.07 8.04 -0.34
C LEU A 228 -14.15 9.11 -0.93
N ARG A 229 -12.96 9.22 -0.33
CA ARG A 229 -11.93 10.21 -0.69
C ARG A 229 -10.75 9.57 -1.37
N ARG A 230 -10.41 8.33 -1.01
CA ARG A 230 -9.25 7.62 -1.57
C ARG A 230 -9.66 6.25 -2.10
N LEU A 231 -9.30 5.99 -3.35
CA LEU A 231 -9.59 4.72 -4.02
C LEU A 231 -8.32 4.16 -4.65
N THR A 232 -8.00 2.91 -4.35
CA THR A 232 -6.97 2.13 -5.04
C THR A 232 -7.59 0.85 -5.58
N LEU A 233 -7.47 0.63 -6.88
CA LEU A 233 -7.91 -0.57 -7.56
C LEU A 233 -6.77 -1.15 -8.38
N ASP A 234 -6.37 -2.37 -8.06
CA ASP A 234 -5.32 -3.12 -8.71
C ASP A 234 -5.82 -4.55 -8.91
N ASP A 235 -5.79 -5.07 -10.13
CA ASP A 235 -6.21 -6.44 -10.42
C ASP A 235 -5.13 -7.50 -10.13
N GLY A 236 -3.91 -7.07 -9.78
CA GLY A 236 -2.83 -7.91 -9.24
C GLY A 236 -2.43 -9.09 -10.14
N LEU A 237 -2.57 -8.94 -11.46
CA LEU A 237 -2.52 -10.05 -12.41
C LEU A 237 -1.26 -10.93 -12.29
N SER A 238 -1.48 -12.14 -11.76
CA SER A 238 -0.78 -13.37 -12.11
C SER A 238 -1.70 -14.41 -12.77
N ALA A 239 -2.95 -14.05 -13.06
CA ALA A 239 -3.94 -14.94 -13.69
C ALA A 239 -4.15 -14.56 -15.17
N PRO A 240 -4.37 -15.54 -16.07
CA PRO A 240 -4.70 -15.26 -17.47
C PRO A 240 -5.98 -14.42 -17.60
N LEU A 241 -5.95 -13.44 -18.50
CA LEU A 241 -7.02 -12.46 -18.76
C LEU A 241 -8.37 -13.10 -19.12
N ASP A 242 -8.34 -14.34 -19.60
CA ASP A 242 -9.48 -15.17 -20.01
C ASP A 242 -10.54 -15.31 -18.90
N GLN A 243 -10.16 -15.20 -17.62
CA GLN A 243 -11.04 -15.36 -16.45
C GLN A 243 -11.74 -14.06 -16.03
N LEU A 244 -11.34 -12.89 -16.55
CA LEU A 244 -11.96 -11.59 -16.22
C LEU A 244 -12.99 -11.13 -17.25
N ASN A 245 -13.36 -12.00 -18.20
CA ASN A 245 -14.32 -11.72 -19.26
C ASN A 245 -15.70 -11.33 -18.71
N GLY A 246 -15.97 -10.02 -18.66
CA GLY A 246 -17.29 -9.46 -18.36
C GLY A 246 -17.36 -8.43 -17.23
N THR A 247 -16.28 -8.20 -16.47
CA THR A 247 -16.34 -7.26 -15.34
C THR A 247 -16.27 -5.80 -15.79
N VAL A 248 -17.29 -5.01 -15.44
CA VAL A 248 -17.38 -3.56 -15.77
C VAL A 248 -17.39 -2.75 -14.49
N VAL A 249 -16.47 -1.79 -14.37
CA VAL A 249 -16.32 -0.97 -13.16
C VAL A 249 -16.88 0.43 -13.40
N TYR A 250 -17.74 0.87 -12.49
CA TYR A 250 -18.36 2.20 -12.51
C TYR A 250 -17.94 2.99 -11.28
N PHE A 251 -17.50 4.23 -11.51
CA PHE A 251 -17.25 5.19 -10.45
C PHE A 251 -18.38 6.23 -10.40
N ASP A 252 -18.91 6.42 -9.20
CA ASP A 252 -19.84 7.51 -8.88
C ASP A 252 -19.52 7.98 -7.44
N THR A 253 -18.42 8.72 -7.34
CA THR A 253 -17.80 9.15 -6.08
C THR A 253 -17.32 10.60 -6.22
N PRO A 254 -18.23 11.59 -6.13
CA PRO A 254 -17.93 12.99 -6.46
C PRO A 254 -16.90 13.65 -5.54
N ASN A 255 -16.71 13.11 -4.33
CA ASN A 255 -15.74 13.61 -3.34
C ASN A 255 -14.39 12.88 -3.37
N LEU A 256 -14.15 12.05 -4.39
CA LEU A 256 -12.89 11.33 -4.54
C LEU A 256 -11.76 12.32 -4.86
N ILE A 257 -10.73 12.34 -4.02
CA ILE A 257 -9.56 13.22 -4.17
C ILE A 257 -8.33 12.48 -4.69
N TYR A 258 -8.28 11.16 -4.49
CA TYR A 258 -7.15 10.31 -4.87
C TYR A 258 -7.67 9.05 -5.55
N LEU A 259 -7.16 8.78 -6.74
CA LEU A 259 -7.41 7.56 -7.50
C LEU A 259 -6.08 6.91 -7.89
N LYS A 260 -5.88 5.66 -7.51
CA LYS A 260 -4.88 4.78 -8.11
C LYS A 260 -5.59 3.64 -8.82
N TYR A 261 -5.31 3.46 -10.11
CA TYR A 261 -5.93 2.46 -10.96
C TYR A 261 -4.83 1.73 -11.74
N CYS A 262 -4.64 0.44 -11.46
CA CYS A 262 -3.60 -0.41 -12.04
C CYS A 262 -4.25 -1.63 -12.72
N LYS A 263 -4.55 -1.63 -14.04
CA LYS A 263 -5.36 -2.71 -14.69
C LYS A 263 -5.23 -2.92 -16.21
N CYS A 264 -5.70 -4.09 -16.67
CA CYS A 264 -5.92 -4.49 -18.09
C CYS A 264 -7.32 -4.21 -18.68
N LEU A 265 -8.16 -3.35 -18.08
CA LEU A 265 -9.61 -3.31 -18.39
C LEU A 265 -10.17 -1.91 -18.71
N LEU A 266 -9.38 -1.01 -19.30
CA LEU A 266 -9.80 0.37 -19.59
C LEU A 266 -11.14 0.48 -20.31
N HIS A 267 -11.38 -0.34 -21.35
CA HIS A 267 -12.64 -0.32 -22.12
C HIS A 267 -13.87 -0.70 -21.29
N ARG A 268 -13.67 -1.32 -20.12
CA ARG A 268 -14.72 -1.71 -19.18
C ARG A 268 -14.82 -0.77 -17.99
N CYS A 269 -14.02 0.28 -17.95
CA CYS A 269 -14.05 1.26 -16.89
C CYS A 269 -14.82 2.50 -17.31
N ARG A 270 -15.83 2.88 -16.53
CA ARG A 270 -16.63 4.08 -16.79
C ARG A 270 -16.50 5.05 -15.63
N VAL A 271 -15.74 6.11 -15.90
CA VAL A 271 -15.54 7.22 -14.97
C VAL A 271 -16.68 8.21 -15.13
N ARG A 272 -17.38 8.54 -14.04
CA ARG A 272 -18.34 9.63 -13.99
C ARG A 272 -18.06 10.50 -12.79
N ASP A 273 -18.17 11.80 -12.99
CA ASP A 273 -18.21 12.81 -11.93
C ASP A 273 -17.06 12.69 -10.90
N LEU A 274 -15.80 12.83 -11.35
CA LEU A 274 -14.62 12.94 -10.48
C LEU A 274 -14.14 14.40 -10.38
N THR A 275 -15.08 15.32 -10.11
CA THR A 275 -14.80 16.76 -10.13
C THR A 275 -13.89 17.24 -8.98
N ALA A 276 -13.88 16.51 -7.86
CA ALA A 276 -13.00 16.78 -6.71
C ALA A 276 -11.62 16.12 -6.79
N LEU A 277 -11.32 15.38 -7.87
CA LEU A 277 -10.08 14.62 -7.99
C LEU A 277 -8.87 15.56 -8.00
N VAL A 278 -7.87 15.24 -7.18
CA VAL A 278 -6.61 15.99 -7.05
C VAL A 278 -5.46 15.18 -7.62
N GLU A 279 -5.40 13.89 -7.29
CA GLU A 279 -4.32 12.99 -7.72
C GLU A 279 -4.89 11.76 -8.43
N ALA A 280 -4.34 11.46 -9.60
CA ALA A 280 -4.68 10.28 -10.39
C ALA A 280 -3.40 9.54 -10.81
N TYR A 281 -3.32 8.25 -10.48
CA TYR A 281 -2.26 7.35 -10.93
C TYR A 281 -2.89 6.25 -11.76
N ILE A 282 -2.57 6.24 -13.06
CA ILE A 282 -3.13 5.29 -14.02
C ILE A 282 -1.99 4.46 -14.58
N GLU A 283 -2.02 3.18 -14.22
CA GLU A 283 -1.12 2.18 -14.75
C GLU A 283 -1.95 1.14 -15.47
N ILE A 284 -1.66 0.95 -16.75
CA ILE A 284 -2.28 -0.12 -17.52
C ILE A 284 -1.25 -1.12 -17.98
N CYS A 285 -1.74 -2.36 -18.06
CA CYS A 285 -1.08 -3.50 -18.64
C CYS A 285 -1.98 -3.97 -19.81
N PHE A 286 -1.47 -4.29 -20.98
CA PHE A 286 -2.21 -5.03 -22.01
C PHE A 286 -1.24 -5.84 -22.87
N ASN A 287 -1.75 -6.92 -23.45
CA ASN A 287 -1.11 -7.70 -24.51
C ASN A 287 -1.74 -7.34 -25.86
N ASP A 288 -1.00 -7.53 -26.94
CA ASP A 288 -1.49 -7.28 -28.31
C ASP A 288 -2.77 -8.08 -28.65
N ASP A 289 -2.98 -9.22 -27.98
CA ASP A 289 -4.12 -10.11 -28.19
C ASP A 289 -5.40 -9.69 -27.41
N ASP A 290 -5.34 -8.64 -26.57
CA ASP A 290 -6.45 -8.26 -25.68
C ASP A 290 -7.56 -7.43 -26.36
N PHE A 291 -7.31 -6.93 -27.56
CA PHE A 291 -8.21 -6.04 -28.29
C PHE A 291 -8.40 -6.52 -29.74
N ASP A 292 -9.66 -6.65 -30.16
CA ASP A 292 -10.00 -7.02 -31.54
C ASP A 292 -9.62 -5.90 -32.53
N GLU A 293 -9.74 -4.63 -32.12
CA GLU A 293 -9.38 -3.43 -32.90
C GLU A 293 -8.61 -2.40 -32.04
N PRO A 294 -7.46 -1.85 -32.51
CA PRO A 294 -6.66 -0.88 -31.75
C PRO A 294 -7.36 0.47 -31.47
N GLU A 295 -8.39 0.82 -32.24
CA GLU A 295 -9.15 2.08 -32.10
C GLU A 295 -10.02 2.08 -30.83
N ASP A 296 -10.58 0.92 -30.46
CA ASP A 296 -11.37 0.75 -29.22
C ASP A 296 -10.53 1.00 -27.95
N LEU A 297 -9.23 0.69 -28.00
CA LEU A 297 -8.31 0.94 -26.91
C LEU A 297 -8.05 2.44 -26.73
N CYS A 298 -7.85 3.17 -27.82
CA CYS A 298 -7.66 4.62 -27.78
C CYS A 298 -8.90 5.32 -27.21
N ASP A 299 -10.09 5.01 -27.72
CA ASP A 299 -11.35 5.58 -27.27
C ASP A 299 -11.62 5.32 -25.77
N ALA A 300 -11.34 4.10 -25.31
CA ALA A 300 -11.43 3.74 -23.91
C ALA A 300 -10.48 4.57 -23.04
N MET A 301 -9.22 4.71 -23.46
CA MET A 301 -8.22 5.49 -22.74
C MET A 301 -8.60 6.98 -22.71
N LEU A 302 -9.08 7.54 -23.82
CA LEU A 302 -9.54 8.93 -23.89
C LEU A 302 -10.72 9.20 -22.98
N SER A 303 -11.72 8.32 -23.00
CA SER A 303 -12.88 8.42 -22.11
C SER A 303 -12.45 8.44 -20.64
N PHE A 304 -11.46 7.62 -20.27
CA PHE A 304 -10.91 7.60 -18.92
C PHE A 304 -10.15 8.90 -18.59
N ILE A 305 -9.27 9.37 -19.48
CA ILE A 305 -8.50 10.62 -19.31
C ILE A 305 -9.43 11.82 -19.18
N ILE A 306 -10.48 11.90 -19.99
CA ILE A 306 -11.52 12.93 -19.88
C ILE A 306 -12.13 12.89 -18.48
N GLY A 307 -12.43 11.70 -17.96
CA GLY A 307 -12.96 11.50 -16.62
C GLY A 307 -12.04 12.00 -15.49
N VAL A 308 -10.72 11.94 -15.66
CA VAL A 308 -9.74 12.37 -14.63
C VAL A 308 -9.11 13.74 -14.89
N SER A 309 -9.50 14.43 -15.97
CA SER A 309 -8.87 15.67 -16.45
C SER A 309 -8.87 16.85 -15.47
N ASN A 310 -9.65 16.78 -14.39
CA ASN A 310 -9.73 17.80 -13.34
C ASN A 310 -8.63 17.71 -12.26
N CYS A 311 -7.72 16.73 -12.34
CA CYS A 311 -6.65 16.54 -11.36
C CYS A 311 -5.52 17.59 -11.43
N GLU A 312 -4.79 17.74 -10.33
CA GLU A 312 -3.58 18.56 -10.22
C GLU A 312 -2.32 17.73 -10.48
N LEU A 313 -2.37 16.42 -10.19
CA LEU A 313 -1.32 15.44 -10.46
C LEU A 313 -1.89 14.28 -11.27
N LEU A 314 -1.28 14.01 -12.42
CA LEU A 314 -1.60 12.86 -13.27
C LEU A 314 -0.34 12.03 -13.52
N TYR A 315 -0.38 10.75 -13.16
CA TYR A 315 0.59 9.75 -13.58
C TYR A 315 -0.03 8.81 -14.62
N LEU A 316 0.71 8.55 -15.71
CA LEU A 316 0.35 7.61 -16.78
C LEU A 316 1.51 6.63 -17.02
N SER A 317 1.25 5.31 -17.04
CA SER A 317 2.27 4.33 -17.44
C SER A 317 2.62 4.43 -18.93
N GLY A 318 3.72 3.80 -19.36
CA GLY A 318 4.13 3.84 -20.77
C GLY A 318 3.10 3.23 -21.72
N GLN A 319 2.39 2.20 -21.26
CA GLN A 319 1.31 1.60 -22.05
C GLN A 319 0.08 2.51 -22.15
N CYS A 320 -0.19 3.38 -21.16
CA CYS A 320 -1.21 4.42 -21.32
C CYS A 320 -0.90 5.34 -22.51
N LEU A 321 0.38 5.66 -22.72
CA LEU A 321 0.81 6.48 -23.84
C LEU A 321 0.71 5.73 -25.16
N GLU A 322 1.03 4.44 -25.16
CA GLU A 322 0.87 3.55 -26.31
C GLU A 322 -0.59 3.44 -26.77
N ALA A 323 -1.50 3.24 -25.82
CA ALA A 323 -2.93 3.21 -26.06
C ALA A 323 -3.47 4.50 -26.70
N LEU A 324 -2.88 5.66 -26.39
CA LEU A 324 -3.25 6.92 -27.05
C LEU A 324 -2.68 7.01 -28.47
N THR A 325 -1.52 6.43 -28.74
CA THR A 325 -0.92 6.47 -30.08
C THR A 325 -1.59 5.52 -31.09
N SER A 326 -2.49 4.64 -30.65
CA SER A 326 -3.12 3.64 -31.53
C SER A 326 -4.26 4.20 -32.40
N GLY A 327 -4.70 5.44 -32.18
CA GLY A 327 -5.78 6.07 -32.95
C GLY A 327 -5.65 7.59 -33.01
N GLU A 328 -6.62 8.25 -33.66
CA GLU A 328 -6.75 9.70 -33.62
C GLU A 328 -7.38 10.13 -32.30
N PHE A 329 -6.84 11.18 -31.67
CA PHE A 329 -7.36 11.66 -30.40
C PHE A 329 -7.29 13.17 -30.23
N GLU A 330 -8.18 13.69 -29.39
CA GLU A 330 -8.14 15.06 -28.89
C GLU A 330 -8.18 15.03 -27.36
N LEU A 331 -7.08 15.45 -26.73
CA LEU A 331 -7.02 15.53 -25.26
C LEU A 331 -7.88 16.69 -24.74
N PRO A 332 -8.50 16.53 -23.56
CA PRO A 332 -9.19 17.64 -22.89
C PRO A 332 -8.19 18.70 -22.42
N ILE A 333 -8.69 19.92 -22.18
CA ILE A 333 -7.88 20.96 -21.53
C ILE A 333 -7.78 20.65 -20.03
N PHE A 334 -6.56 20.40 -19.56
CA PHE A 334 -6.25 20.13 -18.16
C PHE A 334 -6.04 21.44 -17.39
N GLN A 335 -7.13 22.11 -17.03
CA GLN A 335 -7.09 23.46 -16.44
C GLN A 335 -6.34 23.55 -15.10
N LYS A 336 -6.23 22.43 -14.37
CA LYS A 336 -5.63 22.39 -13.02
C LYS A 336 -4.32 21.60 -12.95
N LEU A 337 -3.92 20.92 -14.02
CA LEU A 337 -2.78 20.01 -13.98
C LEU A 337 -1.48 20.78 -13.77
N MET A 338 -0.84 20.53 -12.63
CA MET A 338 0.43 21.14 -12.20
C MET A 338 1.59 20.16 -12.37
N ARG A 339 1.34 18.86 -12.22
CA ARG A 339 2.35 17.80 -12.27
C ARG A 339 1.88 16.65 -13.16
N LEU A 340 2.63 16.41 -14.23
CA LEU A 340 2.44 15.28 -15.13
C LEU A 340 3.62 14.31 -14.95
N GLU A 341 3.31 13.05 -14.69
CA GLU A 341 4.29 11.97 -14.57
C GLU A 341 4.02 10.93 -15.64
N LEU A 342 5.05 10.57 -16.38
CA LEU A 342 4.97 9.65 -17.50
C LEU A 342 5.94 8.50 -17.28
N GLY A 343 5.41 7.28 -17.15
CA GLY A 343 6.20 6.07 -17.26
C GLY A 343 6.69 5.94 -18.70
N VAL A 344 8.00 5.82 -18.92
CA VAL A 344 8.55 5.76 -20.28
C VAL A 344 9.21 4.43 -20.54
N GLY A 345 8.71 3.71 -21.54
CA GLY A 345 9.29 2.49 -22.10
C GLY A 345 10.12 2.74 -23.36
N CYS A 346 10.85 1.72 -23.81
CA CYS A 346 11.78 1.82 -24.94
C CYS A 346 11.11 1.85 -26.32
N ASP A 347 9.86 1.40 -26.43
CA ASP A 347 9.34 0.88 -27.70
C ASP A 347 8.27 1.77 -28.38
N VAL A 348 7.83 2.87 -27.76
CA VAL A 348 6.67 3.65 -28.22
C VAL A 348 7.02 5.12 -28.52
N SER A 349 6.48 5.67 -29.61
CA SER A 349 6.62 7.10 -29.97
C SER A 349 5.59 7.96 -29.25
N TRP A 350 5.89 8.35 -28.00
CA TRP A 350 5.04 9.23 -27.17
C TRP A 350 5.22 10.74 -27.44
N ASN A 351 5.96 11.12 -28.49
CA ASN A 351 6.30 12.52 -28.74
C ASN A 351 5.05 13.38 -28.98
N ASP A 352 4.12 12.89 -29.80
CA ASP A 352 2.92 13.65 -30.19
C ASP A 352 1.95 13.74 -29.02
N VAL A 353 1.75 12.63 -28.29
CA VAL A 353 0.98 12.59 -27.04
C VAL A 353 1.54 13.59 -26.02
N LEU A 354 2.87 13.64 -25.84
CA LEU A 354 3.49 14.61 -24.94
C LEU A 354 3.21 16.05 -25.37
N LEU A 355 3.34 16.36 -26.67
CA LEU A 355 3.04 17.69 -27.18
C LEU A 355 1.60 18.08 -26.89
N ASP A 356 0.65 17.18 -27.06
CA ASP A 356 -0.76 17.45 -26.78
C ASP A 356 -0.99 17.70 -25.29
N PHE A 357 -0.34 16.95 -24.39
CA PHE A 357 -0.40 17.24 -22.96
C PHE A 357 0.18 18.61 -22.63
N LEU A 358 1.32 18.98 -23.21
CA LEU A 358 1.95 20.29 -22.99
C LEU A 358 1.06 21.44 -23.48
N ASN A 359 0.48 21.29 -24.67
CA ASN A 359 -0.40 22.29 -25.27
C ASN A 359 -1.73 22.44 -24.51
N ASN A 360 -2.25 21.33 -23.96
CA ASN A 360 -3.54 21.31 -23.26
C ASN A 360 -3.43 21.51 -21.74
N SER A 361 -2.24 21.75 -21.19
CA SER A 361 -2.00 21.91 -19.74
C SER A 361 -1.41 23.29 -19.41
N PRO A 362 -2.22 24.36 -19.38
CA PRO A 362 -1.75 25.74 -19.25
C PRO A 362 -1.10 26.08 -17.90
N ARG A 363 -1.20 25.20 -16.91
CA ARG A 363 -0.63 25.39 -15.56
C ARG A 363 0.48 24.39 -15.21
N LEU A 364 0.93 23.58 -16.17
CA LEU A 364 1.89 22.53 -15.91
C LEU A 364 3.24 23.13 -15.44
N GLU A 365 3.67 22.78 -14.24
CA GLU A 365 4.93 23.22 -13.63
C GLU A 365 5.97 22.11 -13.58
N TYR A 366 5.53 20.86 -13.42
CA TYR A 366 6.39 19.69 -13.27
C TYR A 366 6.04 18.64 -14.31
N LEU A 367 7.04 18.25 -15.09
CA LEU A 367 6.97 17.09 -15.97
C LEU A 367 8.02 16.07 -15.52
N ILE A 368 7.57 14.89 -15.12
CA ILE A 368 8.43 13.82 -14.61
C ILE A 368 8.37 12.63 -15.55
N PHE A 369 9.52 12.04 -15.85
CA PHE A 369 9.63 10.78 -16.55
C PHE A 369 10.14 9.72 -15.59
N GLU A 370 9.39 8.64 -15.44
CA GLU A 370 9.78 7.48 -14.63
C GLU A 370 10.21 6.33 -15.55
N GLU A 371 11.42 5.83 -15.36
CA GLU A 371 11.90 4.64 -16.07
C GLU A 371 11.31 3.39 -15.38
N VAL A 372 10.43 2.68 -16.07
CA VAL A 372 9.95 1.37 -15.63
C VAL A 372 10.93 0.33 -16.17
N ALA A 373 11.71 -0.31 -15.31
CA ALA A 373 12.48 -1.48 -15.70
C ALA A 373 11.48 -2.53 -16.20
N GLN A 374 11.53 -2.87 -17.50
CA GLN A 374 10.69 -3.90 -18.09
C GLN A 374 10.70 -5.13 -17.17
N CYS A 375 9.54 -5.49 -16.63
CA CYS A 375 9.35 -6.77 -15.96
C CYS A 375 9.62 -7.86 -17.01
N LEU A 376 10.85 -8.39 -17.01
CA LEU A 376 11.18 -9.60 -17.74
C LEU A 376 10.17 -10.66 -17.28
N GLN A 377 9.28 -11.05 -18.20
CA GLN A 377 8.33 -12.15 -18.06
C GLN A 377 9.08 -13.48 -17.83
N ILE A 378 9.70 -13.70 -16.67
CA ILE A 378 10.22 -15.03 -16.34
C ILE A 378 10.13 -15.29 -14.81
N TYR A 379 9.17 -16.16 -14.48
CA TYR A 379 8.89 -16.88 -13.21
C TYR A 379 7.94 -16.24 -12.16
N PRO A 380 6.96 -17.03 -11.66
CA PRO A 380 6.11 -16.66 -10.54
C PRO A 380 6.87 -16.86 -9.22
N LEU A 381 6.49 -16.08 -8.20
CA LEU A 381 7.08 -16.03 -6.85
C LEU A 381 8.38 -15.21 -6.76
N ILE A 382 8.24 -13.89 -6.69
CA ILE A 382 8.83 -13.02 -5.66
C ILE A 382 8.04 -11.69 -5.73
N CYS A 383 7.40 -11.33 -4.61
CA CYS A 383 6.95 -9.97 -4.37
C CYS A 383 8.21 -9.08 -4.37
N MET A 384 8.47 -8.39 -5.48
CA MET A 384 9.60 -7.47 -5.61
C MET A 384 9.20 -6.13 -5.01
N ASP A 385 9.32 -6.02 -3.69
CA ASP A 385 9.40 -4.72 -3.04
C ASP A 385 10.63 -3.99 -3.59
N SER A 386 10.39 -2.89 -4.32
CA SER A 386 11.33 -1.78 -4.54
C SER A 386 12.55 -2.07 -5.43
N PHE A 387 12.40 -1.93 -6.75
CA PHE A 387 13.54 -1.53 -7.60
C PHE A 387 13.78 -0.01 -7.44
N PRO A 388 15.04 0.47 -7.47
CA PRO A 388 15.31 1.90 -7.46
C PRO A 388 14.92 2.50 -8.82
N PHE A 389 13.81 3.23 -8.85
CA PHE A 389 13.38 4.03 -10.00
C PHE A 389 14.42 5.12 -10.31
N LEU A 390 14.69 5.33 -11.59
CA LEU A 390 15.35 6.55 -12.07
C LEU A 390 14.24 7.47 -12.58
N SER A 391 14.08 8.62 -11.92
CA SER A 391 13.15 9.66 -12.35
C SER A 391 13.89 10.93 -12.75
N PHE A 392 13.42 11.54 -13.84
CA PHE A 392 13.91 12.81 -14.37
C PHE A 392 12.76 13.81 -14.31
N SER A 393 12.99 15.00 -13.74
CA SER A 393 11.99 16.07 -13.70
C SER A 393 12.43 17.28 -14.53
N LEU A 394 11.49 17.89 -15.23
CA LEU A 394 11.62 19.15 -15.96
C LEU A 394 10.70 20.17 -15.28
N HIS A 395 11.26 21.32 -14.89
CA HIS A 395 10.48 22.48 -14.46
C HIS A 395 10.23 23.41 -15.65
N LEU A 396 8.97 23.64 -16.02
CA LEU A 396 8.61 24.52 -17.14
C LEU A 396 8.57 26.00 -16.67
N PRO A 397 9.19 26.96 -17.38
CA PRO A 397 9.47 28.33 -16.89
C PRO A 397 8.25 29.29 -16.95
N PRO A 398 8.25 30.47 -16.25
CA PRO A 398 9.41 31.34 -16.04
C PRO A 398 9.80 31.66 -14.58
N PRO A 399 11.11 31.61 -14.17
CA PRO A 399 12.37 31.23 -14.86
C PRO A 399 13.20 30.14 -14.11
N PRO A 400 14.45 29.81 -14.54
CA PRO A 400 14.83 28.93 -15.65
C PRO A 400 14.46 27.44 -15.41
N LEU A 401 14.48 26.63 -16.49
CA LEU A 401 14.36 25.16 -16.44
C LEU A 401 15.33 24.56 -15.40
N VAL A 402 14.79 24.04 -14.30
CA VAL A 402 15.55 23.25 -13.33
C VAL A 402 15.22 21.78 -13.55
N LEU A 403 16.25 21.00 -13.84
CA LEU A 403 16.19 19.56 -14.03
C LEU A 403 16.66 18.86 -12.76
N TYR A 404 15.82 18.06 -12.12
CA TYR A 404 16.28 17.18 -11.02
C TYR A 404 16.43 15.74 -11.51
N LEU A 405 17.63 15.21 -11.31
CA LEU A 405 17.96 13.79 -11.37
C LEU A 405 17.75 13.19 -9.98
N CYS A 406 16.72 12.38 -9.78
CA CYS A 406 16.59 11.62 -8.53
C CYS A 406 17.54 10.41 -8.58
N ARG A 407 18.67 10.52 -7.87
CA ARG A 407 19.59 9.39 -7.65
C ARG A 407 18.97 8.39 -6.66
N GLY A 408 18.59 7.21 -7.14
CA GLY A 408 18.56 6.01 -6.31
C GLY A 408 19.99 5.66 -5.87
N SER A 409 20.23 5.58 -4.57
CA SER A 409 21.56 5.41 -3.98
C SER A 409 22.21 4.06 -4.33
N SER A 410 23.27 4.06 -5.14
CA SER A 410 24.43 3.19 -4.92
C SER A 410 25.69 3.76 -5.60
N ASP A 411 26.81 3.66 -4.89
CA ASP A 411 28.08 4.32 -5.20
C ASP A 411 28.82 3.69 -6.41
N SER A 412 29.42 4.58 -7.20
CA SER A 412 30.57 4.40 -8.10
C SER A 412 30.53 3.29 -9.16
N MET A 413 30.34 3.66 -10.45
CA MET A 413 30.83 2.99 -11.68
C MET A 413 30.41 3.83 -12.92
N PRO A 414 31.01 3.64 -14.13
CA PRO A 414 30.93 4.58 -15.26
C PRO A 414 29.50 4.72 -15.79
N LEU A 415 29.24 5.78 -16.58
CA LEU A 415 27.88 6.16 -17.03
C LEU A 415 27.06 4.92 -17.43
N THR A 416 26.10 4.54 -16.59
CA THR A 416 25.27 3.37 -16.81
C THR A 416 24.43 3.55 -18.07
N MET A 417 24.00 2.47 -18.71
CA MET A 417 23.11 2.51 -19.90
C MET A 417 21.93 3.48 -19.69
N ASN A 418 21.41 3.52 -18.47
CA ASN A 418 20.33 4.42 -18.04
C ASN A 418 20.71 5.91 -18.10
N GLN A 419 21.98 6.28 -17.91
CA GLN A 419 22.44 7.67 -18.11
C GLN A 419 22.55 8.03 -19.59
N MET A 420 22.86 7.08 -20.48
CA MET A 420 22.81 7.32 -21.93
C MET A 420 21.37 7.44 -22.44
N ILE A 421 20.46 6.60 -21.93
CA ILE A 421 19.03 6.65 -22.22
C ILE A 421 18.43 7.96 -21.70
N ALA A 422 18.75 8.36 -20.47
CA ALA A 422 18.41 9.67 -19.92
C ALA A 422 18.84 10.82 -20.82
N CYS A 423 20.10 10.83 -21.27
CA CYS A 423 20.59 11.85 -22.19
C CYS A 423 19.91 11.80 -23.56
N PHE A 424 19.52 10.62 -24.04
CA PHE A 424 18.77 10.46 -25.30
C PHE A 424 17.34 10.98 -25.17
N MET A 425 16.64 10.61 -24.10
CA MET A 425 15.29 11.07 -23.76
C MET A 425 15.27 12.59 -23.55
N MET A 426 16.28 13.11 -22.84
CA MET A 426 16.47 14.54 -22.63
C MET A 426 16.72 15.30 -23.94
N LYS A 427 17.53 14.75 -24.86
CA LYS A 427 17.69 15.30 -26.22
C LYS A 427 16.40 15.25 -27.02
N ARG A 428 15.64 14.17 -26.90
CA ARG A 428 14.34 13.99 -27.59
C ARG A 428 13.30 14.98 -27.04
N CYS A 429 13.18 15.13 -25.73
CA CYS A 429 12.33 16.15 -25.10
C CYS A 429 12.74 17.58 -25.46
N LEU A 430 14.03 17.91 -25.39
CA LEU A 430 14.52 19.23 -25.82
C LEU A 430 14.27 19.48 -27.31
N HIS A 431 14.36 18.44 -28.15
CA HIS A 431 14.04 18.55 -29.58
C HIS A 431 12.55 18.82 -29.82
N VAL A 432 11.68 18.09 -29.11
CA VAL A 432 10.22 18.26 -29.16
C VAL A 432 9.82 19.64 -28.65
N LEU A 433 10.33 20.06 -27.48
CA LEU A 433 10.10 21.39 -26.89
C LEU A 433 10.71 22.54 -27.70
N SER A 434 11.69 22.28 -28.58
CA SER A 434 12.28 23.30 -29.45
C SER A 434 11.53 23.53 -30.77
N ARG A 435 10.55 22.67 -31.10
CA ARG A 435 9.77 22.71 -32.34
C ARG A 435 8.35 23.24 -32.18
N GLY A 436 7.80 23.26 -30.96
CA GLY A 436 6.61 24.03 -30.59
C GLY A 436 7.02 25.38 -30.02
#